data_AF-A0A1M7YY83-F1
#
_entry.id   AF-A0A1M7YY83-F1
#
_cell.length_a   1.000
_cell.length_b   1.000
_cell.length_c   1.000
_cell.angle_alpha   90.00
_cell.angle_beta   90.00
_cell.angle_gamma   90.00
#
_symmetry.space_group_name_H-M   'P 1'
#
loop_
_entity.id
_entity.type
_entity.pdbx_description
1 polymer ?
#
loop_
_entity_poly.entity_id
_entity_poly.type
_entity_poly.pdbx_seq_one_letter_code
_entity_poly.pdbx_strand_id
1 'polypeptide(L)'
;MPKKPASSGCLGIVIALFTGGGSEQTTVLSVAKSSEKVQKKRMNNDLQMMIAYARVKFTRKEHQIADYLLANPVPDKIEQLAKQIDVSASSLTRFTKKLGFSSFKEFYYRYQQQLNEKTPVTADDQHSALHHEYVNILHQVYELLDGETAEKLSQEIHSRPGFHVYGAGFSTLAAQDLKLRFRRLGKFVDIIADVDSMDMYGPLLQSGDLLLVISLNGRNERLVKYLHTLKERGVILVCMTSNKKSRMAVLADYVLLTSSLQGEESTGMISAQLPLLMAIDFLYCHYITRYRDSIETWMETEKNYLLPK
;
A
#
# COMPACT_ATOMS: atom_id res chain seq x y z
N MET A 1 63.75 5.41 -10.46
CA MET A 1 62.59 5.77 -9.59
C MET A 1 61.32 5.75 -10.42
N PRO A 2 60.46 4.72 -10.29
CA PRO A 2 59.13 4.72 -10.91
C PRO A 2 58.00 4.85 -9.87
N LYS A 3 56.88 5.35 -10.38
CA LYS A 3 55.69 5.87 -9.69
C LYS A 3 54.91 4.82 -8.89
N LYS A 4 54.34 5.26 -7.75
CA LYS A 4 53.37 4.53 -6.90
C LYS A 4 52.05 4.23 -7.64
N PRO A 5 51.36 3.12 -7.31
CA PRO A 5 50.12 2.71 -7.97
C PRO A 5 48.89 3.44 -7.42
N ALA A 6 47.89 3.60 -8.30
CA ALA A 6 46.56 4.11 -8.00
C ALA A 6 45.72 3.08 -7.24
N SER A 7 44.92 3.57 -6.30
CA SER A 7 43.98 2.83 -5.46
C SER A 7 42.78 2.33 -6.26
N SER A 8 42.66 1.01 -6.36
CA SER A 8 41.45 0.26 -6.69
C SER A 8 40.70 -0.11 -5.42
N GLY A 9 39.38 0.03 -5.41
CA GLY A 9 38.52 -0.53 -4.35
C GLY A 9 37.19 0.20 -4.20
N CYS A 10 36.09 -0.52 -4.43
CA CYS A 10 34.69 -0.10 -4.26
C CYS A 10 34.10 0.87 -5.28
N LEU A 11 34.13 0.50 -6.56
CA LEU A 11 33.12 0.94 -7.54
C LEU A 11 32.87 -0.21 -8.53
N GLY A 12 32.27 -1.28 -8.03
CA GLY A 12 32.22 -2.56 -8.76
C GLY A 12 31.26 -3.57 -8.15
N ILE A 13 30.09 -3.12 -7.69
CA ILE A 13 28.90 -3.95 -7.48
C ILE A 13 27.73 -3.00 -7.77
N VAL A 14 26.75 -3.45 -8.54
CA VAL A 14 25.67 -2.69 -9.21
C VAL A 14 26.08 -2.27 -10.62
N ILE A 15 25.34 -2.76 -11.63
CA ILE A 15 25.53 -2.63 -13.09
C ILE A 15 26.46 -3.70 -13.71
N ALA A 16 26.02 -4.96 -13.76
CA ALA A 16 26.44 -5.92 -14.79
C ALA A 16 25.54 -7.17 -14.82
N LEU A 17 24.26 -7.06 -15.16
CA LEU A 17 23.44 -8.21 -15.60
C LEU A 17 22.28 -7.76 -16.48
N PHE A 18 22.51 -7.25 -17.69
CA PHE A 18 21.49 -7.21 -18.76
C PHE A 18 22.16 -7.06 -20.14
N THR A 19 22.62 -8.18 -20.72
CA THR A 19 22.85 -8.29 -22.16
C THR A 19 22.59 -9.73 -22.60
N GLY A 20 21.41 -10.00 -23.17
CA GLY A 20 21.01 -11.34 -23.64
C GLY A 20 19.72 -11.34 -24.48
N GLY A 21 19.65 -10.53 -25.53
CA GLY A 21 18.50 -10.46 -26.42
C GLY A 21 18.38 -11.67 -27.35
N GLY A 22 17.24 -12.38 -27.27
CA GLY A 22 16.84 -13.40 -28.26
C GLY A 22 15.98 -14.54 -27.70
N SER A 23 16.34 -15.08 -26.52
CA SER A 23 15.57 -16.13 -25.82
C SER A 23 14.48 -15.58 -24.89
N GLU A 24 14.56 -14.28 -24.56
CA GLU A 24 13.63 -13.61 -23.66
C GLU A 24 12.23 -13.49 -24.26
N GLN A 25 12.05 -13.21 -25.54
CA GLN A 25 10.69 -13.03 -26.10
C GLN A 25 9.87 -14.33 -26.10
N THR A 26 10.47 -15.47 -26.40
CA THR A 26 9.78 -16.78 -26.40
C THR A 26 9.47 -17.23 -24.97
N THR A 27 10.33 -16.89 -24.02
CA THR A 27 10.13 -17.15 -22.58
C THR A 27 9.07 -16.20 -21.99
N VAL A 28 9.06 -14.93 -22.37
CA VAL A 28 8.08 -13.92 -21.92
C VAL A 28 6.68 -14.26 -22.44
N LEU A 29 6.55 -14.75 -23.68
CA LEU A 29 5.25 -15.18 -24.23
C LEU A 29 4.73 -16.50 -23.63
N SER A 30 5.61 -17.42 -23.24
CA SER A 30 5.20 -18.66 -22.55
C SER A 30 4.85 -18.41 -21.08
N VAL A 31 5.59 -17.52 -20.40
CA VAL A 31 5.30 -17.01 -19.06
C VAL A 31 4.02 -16.17 -19.04
N ALA A 32 3.74 -15.36 -20.07
CA ALA A 32 2.49 -14.59 -20.19
C ALA A 32 1.25 -15.50 -20.29
N LYS A 33 1.35 -16.62 -21.01
CA LYS A 33 0.23 -17.58 -21.15
C LYS A 33 0.04 -18.48 -19.93
N SER A 34 1.11 -18.83 -19.21
CA SER A 34 0.98 -19.55 -17.92
C SER A 34 0.47 -18.60 -16.83
N SER A 35 1.03 -17.38 -16.72
CA SER A 35 0.57 -16.35 -15.78
C SER A 35 -0.89 -15.96 -15.99
N GLU A 36 -1.39 -15.85 -17.22
CA GLU A 36 -2.83 -15.62 -17.46
C GLU A 36 -3.71 -16.74 -16.87
N LYS A 37 -3.32 -18.01 -17.00
CA LYS A 37 -4.08 -19.15 -16.45
C LYS A 37 -3.97 -19.22 -14.92
N VAL A 38 -2.83 -18.84 -14.36
CA VAL A 38 -2.61 -18.78 -12.91
C VAL A 38 -3.39 -17.61 -12.29
N GLN A 39 -3.38 -16.44 -12.93
CA GLN A 39 -4.05 -15.23 -12.48
C GLN A 39 -5.57 -15.39 -12.51
N LYS A 40 -6.09 -16.09 -13.52
CA LYS A 40 -7.52 -16.43 -13.61
C LYS A 40 -7.97 -17.35 -12.46
N LYS A 41 -7.15 -18.36 -12.13
CA LYS A 41 -7.46 -19.37 -11.09
C LYS A 41 -7.32 -18.90 -9.66
N ARG A 42 -6.40 -17.98 -9.40
CA ARG A 42 -6.25 -17.31 -8.09
C ARG A 42 -7.50 -16.48 -7.74
N MET A 43 -8.11 -15.90 -8.77
CA MET A 43 -9.36 -15.13 -8.69
C MET A 43 -10.54 -15.95 -8.13
N ASN A 44 -10.50 -17.29 -8.24
CA ASN A 44 -11.49 -18.21 -7.65
C ASN A 44 -11.44 -18.19 -6.09
N ASN A 45 -10.25 -18.16 -5.50
CA ASN A 45 -10.09 -18.07 -4.05
C ASN A 45 -10.34 -16.64 -3.54
N ASP A 46 -10.03 -15.62 -4.35
CA ASP A 46 -10.21 -14.22 -3.96
C ASP A 46 -11.67 -13.87 -3.71
N LEU A 47 -12.61 -14.28 -4.59
CA LEU A 47 -14.02 -13.94 -4.37
C LEU A 47 -14.61 -14.63 -3.13
N GLN A 48 -14.24 -15.89 -2.87
CA GLN A 48 -14.67 -16.60 -1.66
C GLN A 48 -14.11 -15.94 -0.40
N MET A 49 -12.83 -15.57 -0.41
CA MET A 49 -12.20 -14.84 0.70
C MET A 49 -12.80 -13.45 0.89
N MET A 50 -13.07 -12.71 -0.19
CA MET A 50 -13.73 -11.40 -0.15
C MET A 50 -15.15 -11.51 0.45
N ILE A 51 -15.92 -12.52 0.03
CA ILE A 51 -17.24 -12.80 0.60
C ILE A 51 -17.11 -13.17 2.07
N ALA A 52 -16.18 -14.07 2.44
CA ALA A 52 -15.97 -14.50 3.82
C ALA A 52 -15.52 -13.36 4.74
N TYR A 53 -14.60 -12.51 4.28
CA TYR A 53 -14.14 -11.32 5.00
C TYR A 53 -15.28 -10.32 5.22
N ALA A 54 -16.03 -10.00 4.16
CA ALA A 54 -17.13 -9.05 4.25
C ALA A 54 -18.34 -9.61 5.03
N ARG A 55 -18.43 -10.94 5.16
CA ARG A 55 -19.51 -11.68 5.86
C ARG A 55 -19.75 -11.19 7.28
N VAL A 56 -18.70 -10.76 7.99
CA VAL A 56 -18.78 -10.23 9.37
C VAL A 56 -19.69 -9.01 9.48
N LYS A 57 -19.83 -8.24 8.39
CA LYS A 57 -20.59 -6.98 8.35
C LYS A 57 -21.86 -7.10 7.49
N PHE A 58 -22.28 -8.31 7.14
CA PHE A 58 -23.46 -8.52 6.31
C PHE A 58 -24.75 -8.39 7.11
N THR A 59 -25.75 -7.78 6.47
CA THR A 59 -27.14 -7.87 6.92
C THR A 59 -27.69 -9.27 6.61
N ARG A 60 -28.84 -9.62 7.19
CA ARG A 60 -29.51 -10.90 6.93
C ARG A 60 -29.72 -11.20 5.43
N LYS A 61 -30.12 -10.19 4.65
CA LYS A 61 -30.30 -10.33 3.19
C LYS A 61 -28.97 -10.48 2.45
N GLU A 62 -27.90 -9.84 2.92
CA GLU A 62 -26.57 -9.99 2.32
C GLU A 62 -25.95 -11.35 2.62
N HIS A 63 -26.24 -11.95 3.79
CA HIS A 63 -25.90 -13.35 4.04
C HIS A 63 -26.59 -14.30 3.07
N GLN A 64 -27.90 -14.11 2.84
CA GLN A 64 -28.65 -14.90 1.86
C GLN A 64 -28.06 -14.78 0.44
N ILE A 65 -27.69 -13.55 0.03
CA ILE A 65 -26.99 -13.34 -1.24
C ILE A 65 -25.66 -14.10 -1.26
N ALA A 66 -24.82 -13.93 -0.23
CA ALA A 66 -23.51 -14.59 -0.15
C ALA A 66 -23.60 -16.12 -0.22
N ASP A 67 -24.54 -16.72 0.53
CA ASP A 67 -24.75 -18.16 0.56
C ASP A 67 -25.18 -18.69 -0.82
N TYR A 68 -26.06 -17.95 -1.51
CA TYR A 68 -26.45 -18.32 -2.87
C TYR A 68 -25.26 -18.26 -3.83
N LEU A 69 -24.50 -17.16 -3.83
CA LEU A 69 -23.36 -16.95 -4.73
C LEU A 69 -22.26 -18.01 -4.55
N LEU A 70 -22.04 -18.49 -3.31
CA LEU A 70 -21.03 -19.50 -3.01
C LEU A 70 -21.47 -20.92 -3.39
N ALA A 71 -22.78 -21.19 -3.43
CA ALA A 71 -23.33 -22.53 -3.66
C ALA A 71 -23.90 -22.76 -5.06
N ASN A 72 -24.26 -21.70 -5.79
CA ASN A 72 -25.04 -21.78 -7.02
C ASN A 72 -24.41 -20.97 -8.16
N PRO A 73 -24.63 -21.39 -9.43
CA PRO A 73 -24.26 -20.60 -10.59
C PRO A 73 -25.02 -19.27 -10.62
N VAL A 74 -24.31 -18.19 -10.92
CA VAL A 74 -24.86 -16.85 -11.08
C VAL A 74 -25.30 -16.65 -12.53
N PRO A 75 -26.48 -16.07 -12.82
CA PRO A 75 -26.88 -15.66 -14.16
C PRO A 75 -26.27 -14.31 -14.55
N ASP A 76 -26.16 -14.07 -15.85
CA ASP A 76 -25.55 -12.87 -16.45
C ASP A 76 -26.34 -11.58 -16.22
N LYS A 77 -27.65 -11.72 -16.01
CA LYS A 77 -28.56 -10.60 -15.75
C LYS A 77 -28.84 -10.47 -14.26
N ILE A 78 -28.59 -9.28 -13.74
CA ILE A 78 -28.81 -8.95 -12.33
C ILE A 78 -30.29 -9.13 -11.94
N GLU A 79 -31.22 -8.90 -12.85
CA GLU A 79 -32.66 -9.06 -12.64
C GLU A 79 -33.05 -10.54 -12.46
N GLN A 80 -32.35 -11.44 -13.14
CA GLN A 80 -32.58 -12.88 -12.99
C GLN A 80 -32.04 -13.37 -11.65
N LEU A 81 -30.83 -12.95 -11.28
CA LEU A 81 -30.24 -13.26 -9.97
C LEU A 81 -31.10 -12.71 -8.82
N ALA A 82 -31.58 -11.47 -8.98
CA ALA A 82 -32.48 -10.80 -8.05
C ALA A 82 -33.73 -11.66 -7.79
N LYS A 83 -34.36 -12.15 -8.86
CA LYS A 83 -35.54 -13.01 -8.78
C LYS A 83 -35.23 -14.37 -8.14
N GLN A 84 -34.07 -14.97 -8.42
CA GLN A 84 -33.68 -16.27 -7.86
C GLN A 84 -33.43 -16.22 -6.35
N ILE A 85 -32.86 -15.12 -5.84
CA ILE A 85 -32.53 -14.95 -4.41
C ILE A 85 -33.69 -14.26 -3.65
N ASP A 86 -34.73 -13.79 -4.33
CA ASP A 86 -35.81 -12.97 -3.76
C ASP A 86 -35.28 -11.66 -3.12
N VAL A 87 -34.47 -10.93 -3.89
CA VAL A 87 -33.94 -9.61 -3.52
C VAL A 87 -34.08 -8.63 -4.67
N SER A 88 -34.08 -7.33 -4.39
CA SER A 88 -34.06 -6.31 -5.44
C SER A 88 -32.70 -6.27 -6.17
N ALA A 89 -32.67 -5.97 -7.47
CA ALA A 89 -31.43 -5.73 -8.22
C ALA A 89 -30.55 -4.61 -7.62
N SER A 90 -31.17 -3.59 -7.00
CA SER A 90 -30.44 -2.55 -6.29
C SER A 90 -29.70 -3.06 -5.04
N SER A 91 -30.26 -4.06 -4.36
CA SER A 91 -29.60 -4.74 -3.23
C SER A 91 -28.39 -5.55 -3.69
N LEU A 92 -28.50 -6.28 -4.82
CA LEU A 92 -27.35 -6.97 -5.42
C LEU A 92 -26.26 -5.99 -5.87
N THR A 93 -26.63 -4.87 -6.49
CA THR A 93 -25.66 -3.83 -6.87
C THR A 93 -24.93 -3.26 -5.67
N ARG A 94 -25.65 -3.05 -4.55
CA ARG A 94 -25.04 -2.59 -3.29
C ARG A 94 -24.11 -3.66 -2.72
N PHE A 95 -24.52 -4.91 -2.76
CA PHE A 95 -23.73 -6.04 -2.28
C PHE A 95 -22.42 -6.18 -3.07
N THR A 96 -22.45 -6.16 -4.42
CA THR A 96 -21.22 -6.24 -5.22
C THR A 96 -20.32 -5.03 -5.01
N LYS A 97 -20.89 -3.83 -4.83
CA LYS A 97 -20.13 -2.63 -4.43
C LYS A 97 -19.49 -2.76 -3.05
N LYS A 98 -20.18 -3.40 -2.11
CA LYS A 98 -19.67 -3.68 -0.75
C LYS A 98 -18.51 -4.67 -0.78
N LEU A 99 -18.49 -5.58 -1.75
CA LEU A 99 -17.34 -6.45 -2.04
C LEU A 99 -16.19 -5.72 -2.78
N GLY A 100 -16.37 -4.46 -3.21
CA GLY A 100 -15.31 -3.68 -3.88
C GLY A 100 -15.44 -3.56 -5.40
N PHE A 101 -16.46 -4.16 -6.02
CA PHE A 101 -16.68 -4.05 -7.47
C PHE A 101 -17.41 -2.74 -7.83
N SER A 102 -17.05 -2.11 -8.95
CA SER A 102 -17.70 -0.89 -9.41
C SER A 102 -19.13 -1.14 -9.91
N SER A 103 -19.40 -2.35 -10.44
CA SER A 103 -20.69 -2.74 -11.02
C SER A 103 -20.97 -4.25 -10.90
N PHE A 104 -22.23 -4.64 -11.12
CA PHE A 104 -22.60 -6.07 -11.20
C PHE A 104 -21.97 -6.76 -12.41
N LYS A 105 -21.85 -6.08 -13.57
CA LYS A 105 -21.20 -6.65 -14.75
C LYS A 105 -19.74 -7.01 -14.48
N GLU A 106 -19.03 -6.13 -13.78
CA GLU A 106 -17.65 -6.39 -13.35
C GLU A 106 -17.60 -7.60 -12.40
N PHE A 107 -18.45 -7.64 -11.38
CA PHE A 107 -18.58 -8.79 -10.48
C PHE A 107 -18.87 -10.09 -11.26
N TYR A 108 -19.84 -10.06 -12.17
CA TYR A 108 -20.26 -11.24 -12.94
C TYR A 108 -19.15 -11.74 -13.85
N TYR A 109 -18.45 -10.84 -14.54
CA TYR A 109 -17.28 -11.19 -15.33
C TYR A 109 -16.22 -11.91 -14.50
N ARG A 110 -15.93 -11.40 -13.30
CA ARG A 110 -14.99 -12.01 -12.35
C ARG A 110 -15.47 -13.38 -11.86
N TYR A 111 -16.75 -13.49 -11.53
CA TYR A 111 -17.39 -14.73 -11.11
C TYR A 111 -17.38 -15.82 -12.21
N GLN A 112 -17.62 -15.45 -13.47
CA GLN A 112 -17.56 -16.39 -14.61
C GLN A 112 -16.16 -16.93 -14.85
N GLN A 113 -15.13 -16.09 -14.71
CA GLN A 113 -13.73 -16.56 -14.80
C GLN A 113 -13.47 -17.66 -13.76
N GLN A 114 -14.00 -17.48 -12.55
CA GLN A 114 -13.89 -18.42 -11.44
C GLN A 114 -14.59 -19.78 -11.71
N LEU A 115 -15.78 -19.81 -12.32
CA LEU A 115 -16.49 -21.06 -12.60
C LEU A 115 -15.81 -21.94 -13.67
N ASN A 116 -15.03 -21.33 -14.56
CA ASN A 116 -14.39 -22.02 -15.69
C ASN A 116 -13.11 -22.77 -15.32
N GLU A 117 -12.66 -22.73 -14.05
CA GLU A 117 -11.37 -23.27 -13.62
C GLU A 117 -11.50 -24.34 -12.54
N LYS A 118 -11.71 -25.60 -12.98
CA LYS A 118 -11.76 -26.81 -12.13
C LYS A 118 -10.47 -27.64 -12.19
N THR A 119 -9.29 -27.05 -12.27
CA THR A 119 -8.02 -27.81 -12.16
C THR A 119 -7.38 -27.61 -10.79
N PRO A 120 -6.56 -28.54 -10.26
CA PRO A 120 -5.79 -28.32 -9.02
C PRO A 120 -4.66 -27.30 -9.24
N VAL A 121 -4.39 -26.41 -8.27
CA VAL A 121 -3.26 -25.45 -8.32
C VAL A 121 -1.95 -26.18 -8.00
N THR A 122 -0.90 -26.01 -8.81
CA THR A 122 0.43 -26.52 -8.46
C THR A 122 1.23 -25.46 -7.69
N ALA A 123 2.24 -25.84 -6.90
CA ALA A 123 3.04 -24.88 -6.13
C ALA A 123 3.79 -23.86 -7.01
N ASP A 124 4.17 -24.26 -8.21
CA ASP A 124 4.91 -23.43 -9.18
C ASP A 124 4.06 -22.27 -9.71
N ASP A 125 2.76 -22.53 -9.87
CA ASP A 125 1.77 -21.53 -10.25
C ASP A 125 1.68 -20.42 -9.19
N GLN A 126 1.70 -20.76 -7.89
CA GLN A 126 1.56 -19.77 -6.81
C GLN A 126 2.72 -18.78 -6.74
N HIS A 127 3.96 -19.25 -6.94
CA HIS A 127 5.14 -18.40 -6.96
C HIS A 127 5.08 -17.37 -8.10
N SER A 128 4.67 -17.79 -9.30
CA SER A 128 4.61 -16.92 -10.48
C SER A 128 3.62 -15.76 -10.32
N ALA A 129 2.45 -16.00 -9.73
CA ALA A 129 1.44 -14.97 -9.55
C ALA A 129 1.77 -14.00 -8.41
N LEU A 130 2.40 -14.48 -7.33
CA LEU A 130 2.88 -13.58 -6.27
C LEU A 130 3.96 -12.64 -6.81
N HIS A 131 4.89 -13.17 -7.61
CA HIS A 131 5.90 -12.37 -8.29
C HIS A 131 5.27 -11.31 -9.20
N HIS A 132 4.30 -11.69 -10.04
CA HIS A 132 3.61 -10.73 -10.91
C HIS A 132 2.94 -9.60 -10.12
N GLU A 133 2.29 -9.92 -9.01
CA GLU A 133 1.65 -8.91 -8.17
C GLU A 133 2.66 -7.96 -7.52
N TYR A 134 3.80 -8.47 -7.05
CA TYR A 134 4.89 -7.60 -6.58
C TYR A 134 5.42 -6.66 -7.65
N VAL A 135 5.60 -7.14 -8.88
CA VAL A 135 6.01 -6.31 -10.01
C VAL A 135 4.96 -5.23 -10.33
N ASN A 136 3.67 -5.58 -10.27
CA ASN A 136 2.58 -4.62 -10.48
C ASN A 136 2.56 -3.55 -9.39
N ILE A 137 2.71 -3.93 -8.12
CA ILE A 137 2.79 -3.01 -6.98
C ILE A 137 3.96 -2.05 -7.17
N LEU A 138 5.15 -2.58 -7.51
CA LEU A 138 6.35 -1.78 -7.77
C LEU A 138 6.10 -0.75 -8.87
N HIS A 139 5.55 -1.18 -10.01
CA HIS A 139 5.26 -0.29 -11.13
C HIS A 139 4.23 0.79 -10.75
N GLN A 140 3.16 0.42 -10.05
CA GLN A 140 2.13 1.37 -9.63
C GLN A 140 2.69 2.40 -8.64
N VAL A 141 3.52 1.98 -7.68
CA VAL A 141 4.15 2.92 -6.75
C VAL A 141 5.02 3.87 -7.55
N TYR A 142 5.91 3.37 -8.41
CA TYR A 142 6.81 4.18 -9.23
C TYR A 142 6.10 5.29 -10.00
N GLU A 143 4.98 4.98 -10.67
CA GLU A 143 4.17 5.95 -11.42
C GLU A 143 3.51 7.03 -10.54
N LEU A 144 3.36 6.77 -9.24
CA LEU A 144 2.73 7.67 -8.27
C LEU A 144 3.74 8.52 -7.50
N LEU A 145 5.03 8.18 -7.55
CA LEU A 145 6.08 8.91 -6.84
C LEU A 145 6.27 10.30 -7.45
N ASP A 146 6.17 11.33 -6.61
CA ASP A 146 6.36 12.73 -7.00
C ASP A 146 7.59 13.30 -6.30
N GLY A 147 8.66 13.49 -7.08
CA GLY A 147 9.93 14.03 -6.60
C GLY A 147 9.83 15.47 -6.09
N GLU A 148 8.93 16.30 -6.63
CA GLU A 148 8.75 17.68 -6.16
C GLU A 148 8.11 17.70 -4.77
N THR A 149 7.08 16.87 -4.56
CA THR A 149 6.46 16.71 -3.24
C THR A 149 7.43 16.12 -2.23
N ALA A 150 8.20 15.08 -2.60
CA ALA A 150 9.21 14.49 -1.72
C ALA A 150 10.31 15.49 -1.32
N GLU A 151 10.73 16.34 -2.26
CA GLU A 151 11.70 17.41 -2.01
C GLU A 151 11.17 18.44 -1.01
N LYS A 152 9.96 18.98 -1.24
CA LYS A 152 9.32 19.94 -0.32
C LYS A 152 9.12 19.32 1.07
N LEU A 153 8.64 18.08 1.13
CA LEU A 153 8.46 17.38 2.40
C LEU A 153 9.79 17.13 3.13
N SER A 154 10.86 16.82 2.39
CA SER A 154 12.19 16.68 2.99
C SER A 154 12.66 17.98 3.62
N GLN A 155 12.35 19.14 3.03
CA GLN A 155 12.61 20.46 3.64
C GLN A 155 11.82 20.67 4.93
N GLU A 156 10.52 20.36 4.93
CA GLU A 156 9.69 20.46 6.13
C GLU A 156 10.18 19.53 7.27
N ILE A 157 10.60 18.30 6.95
CA ILE A 157 11.18 17.39 7.95
C ILE A 157 12.53 17.91 8.44
N HIS A 158 13.36 18.46 7.56
CA HIS A 158 14.69 18.91 7.91
C HIS A 158 14.68 20.12 8.85
N SER A 159 13.79 21.08 8.61
CA SER A 159 13.69 22.32 9.41
C SER A 159 13.22 22.10 10.85
N ARG A 160 12.80 20.88 11.21
CA ARG A 160 12.27 20.54 12.53
C ARG A 160 13.14 19.54 13.27
N PRO A 161 13.24 19.60 14.62
CA PRO A 161 13.94 18.59 15.40
C PRO A 161 13.24 17.23 15.38
N GLY A 162 11.93 17.21 15.10
CA GLY A 162 11.11 16.02 15.12
C GLY A 162 9.75 16.23 14.46
N PHE A 163 8.98 15.16 14.34
CA PHE A 163 7.63 15.17 13.79
C PHE A 163 6.81 13.96 14.28
N HIS A 164 5.50 14.04 14.12
CA HIS A 164 4.57 13.01 14.54
C HIS A 164 4.09 12.19 13.35
N VAL A 165 3.89 10.89 13.57
CA VAL A 165 3.34 9.99 12.57
C VAL A 165 2.11 9.31 13.14
N TYR A 166 0.96 9.51 12.50
CA TYR A 166 -0.23 8.74 12.78
C TYR A 166 -0.31 7.55 11.83
N GLY A 167 -0.59 6.36 12.35
CA GLY A 167 -0.93 5.19 11.54
C GLY A 167 -1.55 4.12 12.43
N ALA A 168 -2.60 3.46 11.92
CA ALA A 168 -3.29 2.40 12.65
C ALA A 168 -3.11 1.02 11.98
N GLY A 169 -3.00 -0.04 12.80
CA GLY A 169 -2.82 -1.41 12.33
C GLY A 169 -1.52 -1.60 11.54
N PHE A 170 -1.59 -2.14 10.32
CA PHE A 170 -0.41 -2.33 9.47
C PHE A 170 0.32 -1.02 9.15
N SER A 171 -0.39 0.11 9.12
CA SER A 171 0.24 1.42 8.91
C SER A 171 1.14 1.85 10.09
N THR A 172 0.86 1.39 11.31
CA THR A 172 1.73 1.63 12.48
C THR A 172 3.09 0.94 12.31
N LEU A 173 3.13 -0.25 11.71
CA LEU A 173 4.37 -0.99 11.47
C LEU A 173 5.22 -0.30 10.40
N ALA A 174 4.61 0.22 9.33
CA ALA A 174 5.31 1.07 8.37
C ALA A 174 5.83 2.37 9.02
N ALA A 175 5.04 2.99 9.91
CA ALA A 175 5.47 4.15 10.69
C ALA A 175 6.68 3.84 11.61
N GLN A 176 6.77 2.62 12.16
CA GLN A 176 7.91 2.18 12.97
C GLN A 176 9.19 2.08 12.15
N ASP A 177 9.13 1.56 10.93
CA ASP A 177 10.27 1.55 10.01
C ASP A 177 10.75 2.98 9.70
N LEU A 178 9.81 3.88 9.34
CA LEU A 178 10.12 5.29 9.13
C LEU A 178 10.77 5.92 10.37
N LYS A 179 10.21 5.69 11.56
CA LYS A 179 10.75 6.18 12.83
C LYS A 179 12.18 5.70 13.05
N LEU A 180 12.46 4.41 12.84
CA LEU A 180 13.81 3.87 12.99
C LEU A 180 14.80 4.57 12.06
N ARG A 181 14.43 4.76 10.79
CA ARG A 181 15.26 5.41 9.78
C ARG A 181 15.57 6.86 10.12
N PHE A 182 14.54 7.66 10.41
CA PHE A 182 14.72 9.09 10.69
C PHE A 182 15.36 9.34 12.07
N ARG A 183 15.17 8.46 13.06
CA ARG A 183 15.90 8.55 14.34
C ARG A 183 17.41 8.42 14.18
N ARG A 184 17.86 7.53 13.29
CA ARG A 184 19.30 7.42 12.97
C ARG A 184 19.85 8.69 12.31
N LEU A 185 18.99 9.49 11.67
CA LEU A 185 19.31 10.82 11.14
C LEU A 185 19.16 11.95 12.18
N GLY A 186 18.99 11.63 13.47
CA GLY A 186 18.87 12.61 14.54
C GLY A 186 17.48 13.24 14.71
N LYS A 187 16.45 12.72 14.03
CA LYS A 187 15.08 13.25 14.17
C LYS A 187 14.30 12.55 15.28
N PHE A 188 13.59 13.33 16.09
CA PHE A 188 12.63 12.79 17.05
C PHE A 188 11.31 12.46 16.34
N VAL A 189 11.09 11.17 16.07
CA VAL A 189 9.82 10.69 15.49
C VAL A 189 8.96 10.01 16.56
N ASP A 190 7.74 10.50 16.73
CA ASP A 190 6.73 9.91 17.60
C ASP A 190 5.60 9.25 16.82
N ILE A 191 5.07 8.13 17.32
CA ILE A 191 4.04 7.34 16.63
C ILE A 191 2.75 7.35 17.43
N ILE A 192 1.68 7.79 16.78
CA ILE A 192 0.31 7.78 17.30
C ILE A 192 -0.39 6.58 16.64
N ALA A 193 -0.59 5.51 17.41
CA ALA A 193 -0.90 4.17 16.89
C ALA A 193 -2.40 3.93 16.59
N ASP A 194 -3.29 4.81 17.06
CA ASP A 194 -4.73 4.69 16.84
C ASP A 194 -5.45 6.02 17.07
N VAL A 195 -6.75 6.02 16.75
CA VAL A 195 -7.60 7.21 16.85
C VAL A 195 -7.86 7.63 18.30
N ASP A 196 -7.84 6.71 19.25
CA ASP A 196 -8.08 7.03 20.66
C ASP A 196 -6.84 7.70 21.27
N SER A 197 -5.64 7.29 20.87
CA SER A 197 -4.39 8.01 21.11
C SER A 197 -4.43 9.40 20.48
N MET A 198 -5.01 9.54 19.29
CA MET A 198 -5.17 10.85 18.65
C MET A 198 -6.03 11.80 19.49
N ASP A 199 -6.99 11.31 20.27
CA ASP A 199 -7.78 12.12 21.20
C ASP A 199 -6.88 12.77 22.28
N MET A 200 -5.83 12.08 22.71
CA MET A 200 -4.85 12.58 23.69
C MET A 200 -3.80 13.50 23.06
N TYR A 201 -3.30 13.14 21.87
CA TYR A 201 -2.22 13.87 21.19
C TYR A 201 -2.69 15.10 20.42
N GLY A 202 -3.87 15.05 19.80
CA GLY A 202 -4.39 16.12 18.96
C GLY A 202 -4.45 17.49 19.65
N PRO A 203 -4.86 17.59 20.93
CA PRO A 203 -4.80 18.84 21.69
C PRO A 203 -3.39 19.41 21.89
N LEU A 204 -2.36 18.56 21.88
CA LEU A 204 -0.97 18.95 22.18
C LEU A 204 -0.21 19.46 20.95
N LEU A 205 -0.66 19.11 19.74
CA LEU A 205 -0.06 19.56 18.49
C LEU A 205 -0.35 21.05 18.25
N GLN A 206 0.70 21.81 17.93
CA GLN A 206 0.69 23.26 17.78
C GLN A 206 1.10 23.72 16.38
N SER A 207 0.90 25.02 16.12
CA SER A 207 1.34 25.65 14.88
C SER A 207 2.82 25.39 14.63
N GLY A 208 3.15 24.97 13.41
CA GLY A 208 4.51 24.62 13.03
C GLY A 208 4.89 23.16 13.28
N ASP A 209 4.12 22.37 14.03
CA ASP A 209 4.34 20.92 14.10
C ASP A 209 4.03 20.25 12.75
N LEU A 210 4.62 19.07 12.53
CA LEU A 210 4.34 18.23 11.36
C LEU A 210 3.68 16.92 11.80
N LEU A 211 2.54 16.60 11.18
CA LEU A 211 1.85 15.32 11.33
C LEU A 211 1.78 14.59 9.99
N LEU A 212 2.49 13.46 9.90
CA LEU A 212 2.39 12.51 8.79
C LEU A 212 1.31 11.46 9.10
N VAL A 213 0.23 11.47 8.35
CA VAL A 213 -0.88 10.52 8.46
C VAL A 213 -0.73 9.42 7.42
N ILE A 214 -0.51 8.20 7.87
CA ILE A 214 -0.46 7.00 7.03
C ILE A 214 -1.82 6.30 7.07
N SER A 215 -2.54 6.33 5.95
CA SER A 215 -3.85 5.68 5.81
C SER A 215 -4.17 5.39 4.35
N LEU A 216 -4.06 4.11 3.95
CA LEU A 216 -4.24 3.68 2.55
C LEU A 216 -5.60 4.06 1.97
N ASN A 217 -6.71 3.71 2.63
CA ASN A 217 -8.04 4.01 2.10
C ASN A 217 -8.53 5.44 2.38
N GLY A 218 -8.01 6.08 3.44
CA GLY A 218 -8.34 7.45 3.84
C GLY A 218 -9.78 7.64 4.36
N ARG A 219 -10.42 6.61 4.93
CA ARG A 219 -11.86 6.59 5.25
C ARG A 219 -12.22 6.80 6.73
N ASN A 220 -11.25 6.99 7.63
CA ASN A 220 -11.56 7.17 9.05
C ASN A 220 -12.11 8.58 9.33
N GLU A 221 -13.44 8.69 9.43
CA GLU A 221 -14.15 9.96 9.66
C GLU A 221 -13.82 10.62 11.01
N ARG A 222 -13.51 9.84 12.06
CA ARG A 222 -13.06 10.41 13.34
C ARG A 222 -11.72 11.13 13.14
N LEU A 223 -10.78 10.50 12.43
CA LEU A 223 -9.49 11.12 12.14
C LEU A 223 -9.63 12.36 11.26
N VAL A 224 -10.49 12.35 10.24
CA VAL A 224 -10.73 13.52 9.37
C VAL A 224 -11.13 14.76 10.17
N LYS A 225 -11.95 14.61 11.22
CA LYS A 225 -12.33 15.72 12.10
C LYS A 225 -11.12 16.33 12.82
N TYR A 226 -10.23 15.48 13.34
CA TYR A 226 -8.99 15.96 13.96
C TYR A 226 -8.09 16.68 12.98
N LEU A 227 -7.92 16.16 11.76
CA LEU A 227 -7.11 16.80 10.74
C LEU A 227 -7.65 18.19 10.39
N HIS A 228 -8.96 18.38 10.35
CA HIS A 228 -9.54 19.71 10.14
C HIS A 228 -9.10 20.70 11.24
N THR A 229 -9.26 20.32 12.51
CA THR A 229 -8.88 21.14 13.65
C THR A 229 -7.37 21.42 13.69
N LEU A 230 -6.54 20.44 13.34
CA LEU A 230 -5.08 20.61 13.30
C LEU A 230 -4.65 21.54 12.17
N LYS A 231 -5.31 21.44 11.01
CA LYS A 231 -5.06 22.37 9.90
C LYS A 231 -5.38 23.81 10.28
N GLU A 232 -6.52 24.03 10.94
CA GLU A 232 -6.91 25.36 11.44
C GLU A 232 -5.91 25.92 12.46
N ARG A 233 -5.22 25.06 13.21
CA ARG A 233 -4.17 25.44 14.16
C ARG A 233 -2.80 25.69 13.52
N GLY A 234 -2.64 25.46 12.22
CA GLY A 234 -1.36 25.64 11.53
C GLY A 234 -0.38 24.46 11.67
N VAL A 235 -0.88 23.27 12.02
CA VAL A 235 -0.07 22.04 11.93
C VAL A 235 0.08 21.68 10.45
N ILE A 236 1.30 21.35 10.03
CA ILE A 236 1.56 20.87 8.67
C ILE A 236 1.10 19.42 8.56
N LEU A 237 0.15 19.19 7.65
CA LEU A 237 -0.45 17.88 7.44
C LEU A 237 0.13 17.22 6.19
N VAL A 238 0.65 16.02 6.37
CA VAL A 238 1.13 15.17 5.29
C VAL A 238 0.26 13.92 5.26
N CYS A 239 -0.26 13.54 4.09
CA CYS A 239 -1.06 12.33 3.95
C CYS A 239 -0.36 11.32 3.03
N MET A 240 -0.04 10.14 3.57
CA MET A 240 0.42 8.99 2.78
C MET A 240 -0.76 8.04 2.56
N THR A 241 -1.19 7.88 1.31
CA THR A 241 -2.45 7.18 0.98
C THR A 241 -2.44 6.60 -0.43
N SER A 242 -3.25 5.56 -0.67
CA SER A 242 -3.53 5.06 -2.02
C SER A 242 -4.76 5.73 -2.66
N ASN A 243 -5.48 6.54 -1.90
CA ASN A 243 -6.68 7.23 -2.36
C ASN A 243 -6.46 8.74 -2.44
N LYS A 244 -6.04 9.20 -3.63
CA LYS A 244 -5.85 10.63 -3.96
C LYS A 244 -7.11 11.48 -3.73
N LYS A 245 -8.30 10.88 -3.79
CA LYS A 245 -9.59 11.57 -3.61
C LYS A 245 -10.14 11.45 -2.18
N SER A 246 -9.36 10.93 -1.24
CA SER A 246 -9.80 10.81 0.15
C SER A 246 -9.95 12.19 0.80
N ARG A 247 -10.85 12.28 1.79
CA ARG A 247 -11.04 13.53 2.55
C ARG A 247 -9.75 13.94 3.27
N MET A 248 -8.94 12.97 3.69
CA MET A 248 -7.63 13.21 4.30
C MET A 248 -6.65 13.85 3.31
N ALA A 249 -6.57 13.33 2.08
CA ALA A 249 -5.70 13.89 1.04
C ALA A 249 -6.08 15.33 0.67
N VAL A 250 -7.38 15.64 0.63
CA VAL A 250 -7.87 17.02 0.36
C VAL A 250 -7.49 17.99 1.47
N LEU A 251 -7.43 17.53 2.73
CA LEU A 251 -7.03 18.34 3.87
C LEU A 251 -5.51 18.48 4.00
N ALA A 252 -4.72 17.59 3.42
CA ALA A 252 -3.27 17.62 3.59
C ALA A 252 -2.63 18.78 2.82
N ASP A 253 -1.51 19.29 3.34
CA ASP A 253 -0.66 20.26 2.64
C ASP A 253 0.27 19.55 1.64
N TYR A 254 0.64 18.31 1.97
CA TYR A 254 1.42 17.42 1.09
C TYR A 254 0.77 16.04 1.03
N VAL A 255 0.72 15.45 -0.17
CA VAL A 255 0.18 14.09 -0.38
C VAL A 255 1.23 13.20 -1.00
N LEU A 256 1.64 12.16 -0.27
CA LEU A 256 2.45 11.07 -0.80
C LEU A 256 1.53 9.93 -1.23
N LEU A 257 1.44 9.73 -2.55
CA LEU A 257 0.64 8.64 -3.09
C LEU A 257 1.42 7.34 -3.06
N THR A 258 0.69 6.25 -2.84
CA THR A 258 1.21 4.88 -2.95
C THR A 258 0.17 3.98 -3.64
N SER A 259 0.55 2.76 -4.01
CA SER A 259 -0.36 1.86 -4.73
C SER A 259 -1.46 1.30 -3.81
N SER A 260 -2.57 0.91 -4.41
CA SER A 260 -3.68 0.21 -3.75
C SER A 260 -3.57 -1.27 -4.06
N LEU A 261 -3.76 -2.13 -3.05
CA LEU A 261 -3.80 -3.58 -3.26
C LEU A 261 -5.24 -4.05 -3.53
N GLN A 262 -5.86 -3.59 -4.61
CA GLN A 262 -7.31 -3.73 -4.90
C GLN A 262 -7.87 -5.17 -4.74
N GLY A 263 -8.34 -5.51 -3.54
CA GLY A 263 -8.87 -6.85 -3.22
C GLY A 263 -7.87 -7.71 -2.47
N GLU A 264 -6.58 -7.63 -2.80
CA GLU A 264 -5.49 -8.35 -2.11
C GLU A 264 -5.28 -7.85 -0.67
N GLU A 265 -5.53 -6.57 -0.41
CA GLU A 265 -5.58 -5.97 0.94
C GLU A 265 -6.65 -6.67 1.81
N SER A 266 -7.77 -7.05 1.21
CA SER A 266 -8.90 -7.69 1.92
C SER A 266 -8.73 -9.20 2.10
N THR A 267 -7.94 -9.84 1.23
CA THR A 267 -7.59 -11.25 1.35
C THR A 267 -6.35 -11.50 2.21
N GLY A 268 -5.57 -10.45 2.50
CA GLY A 268 -4.36 -10.53 3.33
C GLY A 268 -3.19 -11.25 2.65
N MET A 269 -3.26 -11.44 1.34
CA MET A 269 -2.28 -12.21 0.57
C MET A 269 -0.94 -11.48 0.41
N ILE A 270 -0.98 -10.16 0.32
CA ILE A 270 0.19 -9.28 0.33
C ILE A 270 -0.01 -8.27 1.44
N SER A 271 1.06 -8.05 2.21
CA SER A 271 1.03 -7.04 3.27
C SER A 271 0.83 -5.65 2.67
N ALA A 272 -0.19 -4.95 3.16
CA ALA A 272 -0.45 -3.55 2.87
C ALA A 272 0.72 -2.61 3.25
N GLN A 273 1.70 -3.11 4.01
CA GLN A 273 2.95 -2.38 4.30
C GLN A 273 3.84 -2.24 3.08
N LEU A 274 3.85 -3.21 2.16
CA LEU A 274 4.80 -3.22 1.05
C LEU A 274 4.79 -1.91 0.24
N PRO A 275 3.64 -1.42 -0.26
CA PRO A 275 3.60 -0.15 -0.97
C PRO A 275 3.92 1.07 -0.07
N LEU A 276 3.61 1.00 1.23
CA LEU A 276 3.97 2.04 2.20
C LEU A 276 5.49 2.14 2.38
N LEU A 277 6.16 0.99 2.55
CA LEU A 277 7.61 0.92 2.73
C LEU A 277 8.34 1.46 1.48
N MET A 278 7.85 1.19 0.28
CA MET A 278 8.39 1.76 -0.95
C MET A 278 8.26 3.29 -1.00
N ALA A 279 7.13 3.85 -0.56
CA ALA A 279 6.95 5.30 -0.49
C ALA A 279 7.83 5.94 0.60
N ILE A 280 8.04 5.24 1.72
CA ILE A 280 8.97 5.63 2.78
C ILE A 280 10.42 5.59 2.27
N ASP A 281 10.81 4.55 1.53
CA ASP A 281 12.14 4.45 0.90
C ASP A 281 12.39 5.63 -0.04
N PHE A 282 11.39 5.98 -0.85
CA PHE A 282 11.48 7.11 -1.76
C PHE A 282 11.69 8.44 -1.02
N LEU A 283 10.86 8.73 -0.01
CA LEU A 283 11.00 9.94 0.82
C LEU A 283 12.36 9.96 1.53
N TYR A 284 12.77 8.84 2.12
CA TYR A 284 14.03 8.72 2.83
C TYR A 284 15.22 8.94 1.91
N CYS A 285 15.20 8.36 0.70
CA CYS A 285 16.22 8.55 -0.34
C CYS A 285 16.37 10.03 -0.70
N HIS A 286 15.26 10.72 -0.99
CA HIS A 286 15.26 12.17 -1.25
C HIS A 286 15.87 12.96 -0.09
N TYR A 287 15.47 12.64 1.15
CA TYR A 287 15.98 13.32 2.33
C TYR A 287 17.50 13.16 2.48
N ILE A 288 18.03 11.93 2.41
CA ILE A 288 19.47 11.68 2.62
C ILE A 288 20.34 12.20 1.46
N THR A 289 19.83 12.17 0.23
CA THR A 289 20.57 12.71 -0.93
C THR A 289 20.73 14.22 -0.82
N ARG A 290 19.72 14.91 -0.29
CA ARG A 290 19.75 16.35 -0.07
C ARG A 290 20.56 16.75 1.15
N TYR A 291 20.31 16.13 2.30
CA TYR A 291 20.91 16.50 3.59
C TYR A 291 22.01 15.52 3.98
N ARG A 292 23.07 15.46 3.17
CA ARG A 292 24.17 14.50 3.36
C ARG A 292 24.84 14.61 4.73
N ASP A 293 24.86 15.78 5.34
CA ASP A 293 25.40 15.97 6.69
C ASP A 293 24.65 15.13 7.74
N SER A 294 23.38 14.78 7.49
CA SER A 294 22.61 13.86 8.35
C SER A 294 23.20 12.43 8.36
N ILE A 295 24.03 12.07 7.38
CA ILE A 295 24.73 10.78 7.32
C ILE A 295 25.81 10.72 8.41
N GLU A 296 26.40 11.84 8.83
CA GLU A 296 27.38 11.84 9.92
C GLU A 296 26.73 11.40 11.24
N THR A 297 25.55 11.95 11.55
CA THR A 297 24.72 11.50 12.69
C THR A 297 24.37 10.03 12.57
N TRP A 298 24.00 9.57 11.38
CA TRP A 298 23.73 8.15 11.13
C TRP A 298 24.94 7.27 11.44
N MET A 299 26.12 7.64 10.96
CA MET A 299 27.36 6.90 11.21
C MET A 299 27.71 6.85 12.70
N GLU A 300 27.47 7.94 13.44
CA GLU A 300 27.68 7.97 14.88
C GLU A 300 26.71 7.03 15.62
N THR A 301 25.42 7.05 15.26
CA THR A 301 24.44 6.12 15.85
C THR A 301 24.81 4.67 15.56
N GLU A 302 25.29 4.38 14.35
CA GLU A 302 25.68 3.02 13.94
C GLU A 302 26.92 2.55 14.68
N LYS A 303 27.93 3.41 14.82
CA LYS A 303 29.13 3.11 15.59
C LYS A 303 28.80 2.76 17.03
N ASN A 304 27.91 3.53 17.67
CA ASN A 304 27.49 3.27 19.05
C ASN A 304 26.69 1.97 19.19
N TYR A 305 25.91 1.60 18.16
CA TYR A 305 25.15 0.35 18.15
C TYR A 305 26.06 -0.88 17.94
N LEU A 306 27.00 -0.81 17.00
CA LEU A 306 27.89 -1.93 16.67
C LEU A 306 29.05 -2.11 17.66
N LEU A 307 29.50 -1.02 18.28
CA LEU A 307 30.59 -1.00 19.25
C LEU A 307 30.08 -0.48 20.60
N PRO A 308 29.21 -1.24 21.29
CA PRO A 308 28.74 -0.85 22.61
C PRO A 308 29.94 -0.74 23.57
N LYS A 309 30.01 0.38 24.29
CA LYS A 309 31.04 0.63 25.31
C LYS A 309 30.84 -0.24 26.55
#